data_AF-A0A969CBA3-F1
#
_entry.id   AF-A0A969CBA3-F1
#
_cell.length_a   1.000
_cell.length_b   1.000
_cell.length_c   1.000
_cell.angle_alpha   90.00
_cell.angle_beta   90.00
_cell.angle_gamma   90.00
#
_symmetry.space_group_name_H-M   'P 1'
#
loop_
_entity.id
_entity.type
_entity.pdbx_description
1 polymer ?
#
loop_
_entity_poly.entity_id
_entity_poly.type
_entity_poly.pdbx_seq_one_letter_code
_entity_poly.pdbx_strand_id
1 'polypeptide(L)' 'MGNSTEVPAKRHDPNYIQLSGDVRKELGLQFKAACTLKQLSIGEGLEEAIEMWLKAQQSPSSSKNSRKGDK' A
#
# COMPACT_ATOMS: atom_id res chain seq x y z
N MET A 1 -4.56 22.68 31.21
CA MET A 1 -3.48 22.31 30.28
C MET A 1 -3.93 21.09 29.51
N GLY A 2 -4.15 21.20 28.19
CA GLY A 2 -4.60 20.08 27.36
C GLY A 2 -3.41 19.24 26.92
N ASN A 3 -3.44 17.95 27.20
CA ASN A 3 -2.44 16.98 26.73
C ASN A 3 -2.67 16.71 25.24
N SER A 4 -1.93 17.38 24.37
CA SER A 4 -1.80 16.96 22.97
C SER A 4 -0.67 15.94 22.90
N THR A 5 -1.02 14.65 22.96
CA THR A 5 -0.13 13.55 22.62
C THR A 5 0.31 13.71 21.16
N GLU A 6 1.44 14.38 21.01
CA GLU A 6 2.32 14.36 19.86
C GLU A 6 2.60 12.89 19.48
N VAL A 7 1.80 12.35 18.54
CA VAL A 7 2.23 11.17 17.79
C VAL A 7 3.59 11.54 17.21
N PRO A 8 4.69 10.88 17.61
CA PRO A 8 6.01 11.20 17.08
C PRO A 8 5.88 11.13 15.57
N ALA A 9 6.16 12.24 14.90
CA ALA A 9 6.05 12.31 13.46
C ALA A 9 6.88 11.13 12.93
N LYS A 10 6.25 10.20 12.20
CA LYS A 10 6.86 8.96 11.65
C LYS A 10 8.20 9.20 10.93
N ARG A 11 8.52 10.47 10.63
CA ARG A 11 9.79 10.99 10.12
C ARG A 11 10.98 10.82 11.06
N HIS A 12 10.78 10.71 12.38
CA HIS A 12 11.85 10.60 13.38
C HIS A 12 11.96 9.19 13.97
N ASP A 13 11.14 8.25 13.50
CA ASP A 13 11.18 6.87 13.97
C ASP A 13 12.17 6.05 13.11
N PRO A 14 13.17 5.39 13.73
CA PRO A 14 14.20 4.65 12.99
C PRO A 14 13.66 3.40 12.27
N ASN A 15 12.43 2.98 12.53
CA ASN A 15 11.78 1.85 11.86
C ASN A 15 11.02 2.26 10.59
N TYR A 16 10.94 3.57 10.28
CA TYR A 16 10.26 4.07 9.09
C TYR A 16 11.25 4.64 8.08
N ILE A 17 11.06 4.29 6.81
CA ILE A 17 11.79 4.88 5.69
C ILE A 17 10.86 5.77 4.87
N GLN A 18 11.35 6.92 4.41
CA GLN A 18 10.60 7.77 3.51
C GLN A 18 10.80 7.30 2.06
N LEU A 19 9.71 6.89 1.40
CA LEU A 19 9.70 6.61 -0.03
C LEU A 19 9.34 7.88 -0.80
N SER A 20 10.09 8.16 -1.87
CA SER A 20 9.88 9.34 -2.73
C SER A 20 9.96 8.91 -4.19
N GLY A 21 8.98 9.32 -4.99
CA GLY A 21 8.91 8.99 -6.40
C GLY A 21 7.74 9.68 -7.10
N ASP A 22 7.87 9.86 -8.40
CA ASP A 22 6.85 10.49 -9.24
C ASP A 22 5.83 9.45 -9.73
N VAL A 23 4.56 9.85 -9.68
CA VAL A 23 3.44 9.07 -10.22
C VAL A 23 2.61 9.94 -11.16
N ARG A 24 1.87 9.30 -12.07
CA ARG A 24 0.94 10.02 -12.95
C ARG A 24 -0.09 10.77 -12.09
N LYS A 25 -0.35 12.04 -12.46
CA LYS A 25 -1.24 12.94 -11.70
C LYS A 25 -2.61 12.31 -11.41
N GLU A 26 -3.22 11.71 -12.42
CA GLU A 26 -4.53 11.06 -12.30
C GLU A 26 -4.49 9.90 -11.29
N LEU A 27 -3.45 9.07 -11.36
CA LEU A 27 -3.26 7.94 -10.45
C LEU A 27 -3.07 8.42 -9.01
N GLY A 28 -2.25 9.45 -8.79
CA GLY A 28 -2.05 10.05 -7.47
C GLY A 28 -3.32 10.66 -6.88
N LEU A 29 -4.17 11.27 -7.72
CA LEU A 29 -5.47 11.80 -7.30
C LEU A 29 -6.45 10.69 -6.92
N GLN A 30 -6.55 9.64 -7.74
CA GLN A 30 -7.40 8.48 -7.44
C GLN A 30 -6.95 7.77 -6.16
N PHE A 31 -5.64 7.63 -5.96
CA PHE A 31 -5.09 7.04 -4.74
C PHE A 31 -5.43 7.86 -3.50
N LYS A 32 -5.26 9.19 -3.55
CA LYS A 32 -5.67 10.08 -2.45
C LYS A 32 -7.16 9.97 -2.16
N ALA A 33 -8.01 9.99 -3.19
CA ALA A 33 -9.45 9.84 -3.03
C ALA A 33 -9.82 8.49 -2.40
N ALA A 34 -9.18 7.39 -2.83
CA ALA A 34 -9.38 6.06 -2.26
C ALA A 34 -8.98 6.00 -0.77
N CYS A 35 -7.85 6.63 -0.41
CA CYS A 35 -7.43 6.73 0.98
C CYS A 35 -8.46 7.50 1.81
N THR A 36 -8.97 8.63 1.31
CA THR A 36 -10.02 9.42 1.98
C THR A 36 -11.31 8.62 2.17
N LEU A 37 -11.76 7.90 1.15
CA LEU A 37 -12.96 7.05 1.22
C LEU A 37 -12.82 5.93 2.27
N LYS A 38 -11.62 5.40 2.43
CA LYS A 38 -11.30 4.36 3.42
C LYS A 38 -10.93 4.91 4.80
N GLN A 39 -10.94 6.24 4.99
CA GLN A 39 -10.45 6.91 6.20
C GLN A 39 -8.99 6.53 6.55
N LEU A 40 -8.18 6.25 5.54
CA LEU A 40 -6.77 5.91 5.67
C LEU A 40 -5.90 7.15 5.42
N SER A 41 -4.80 7.23 6.17
CA SER A 41 -3.73 8.18 5.84
C SER A 41 -2.99 7.72 4.58
N ILE A 42 -2.42 8.66 3.83
CA ILE A 42 -1.63 8.36 2.62
C ILE A 42 -0.49 7.37 2.90
N GLY A 43 0.13 7.45 4.09
CA GLY A 43 1.16 6.49 4.51
C GLY A 43 0.63 5.07 4.69
N GLU A 44 -0.52 4.89 5.34
CA GLU A 44 -1.15 3.58 5.53
C GLU A 44 -1.59 2.98 4.19
N GLY A 45 -2.21 3.80 3.34
CA GLY A 45 -2.60 3.35 1.99
C GLY A 45 -1.39 2.98 1.13
N LEU A 46 -0.24 3.63 1.35
CA LEU A 46 0.99 3.34 0.63
C LEU A 46 1.59 2.03 1.12
N GLU A 47 1.58 1.79 2.43
CA GLU A 47 2.00 0.53 3.05
C GLU A 47 1.17 -0.65 2.51
N GLU A 48 -0.16 -0.57 2.55
CA GLU A 48 -1.03 -1.61 1.99
C GLU A 48 -0.76 -1.86 0.50
N ALA A 49 -0.57 -0.79 -0.29
CA ALA A 49 -0.26 -0.90 -1.71
C ALA A 49 1.08 -1.60 -1.97
N ILE A 50 2.10 -1.28 -1.17
CA ILE A 50 3.43 -1.91 -1.26
C ILE A 50 3.35 -3.38 -0.85
N GLU A 51 2.66 -3.71 0.25
CA GLU A 51 2.47 -5.10 0.68
C GLU A 51 1.76 -5.93 -0.39
N MET A 52 0.69 -5.41 -0.98
CA MET A 52 -0.02 -6.05 -2.08
C MET A 52 0.89 -6.25 -3.30
N TRP A 53 1.67 -5.24 -3.66
CA TRP A 53 2.62 -5.30 -4.78
C TRP A 53 3.72 -6.35 -4.56
N LEU A 54 4.26 -6.44 -3.34
CA LEU A 54 5.27 -7.44 -2.97
C LEU A 54 4.68 -8.86 -2.91
N LYS A 55 3.47 -9.01 -2.38
CA LYS A 55 2.77 -10.30 -2.33
C LYS A 55 2.46 -10.84 -3.73
N ALA A 56 2.06 -9.97 -4.65
CA ALA A 56 1.83 -10.33 -6.05
C ALA A 56 3.11 -10.85 -6.73
N GLN A 57 4.28 -10.29 -6.39
CA GLN A 57 5.56 -10.73 -6.92
C GLN A 57 6.07 -12.04 -6.30
N GLN A 58 5.71 -12.32 -5.04
CA GLN A 58 6.06 -13.59 -4.37
C GLN A 58 5.26 -14.79 -4.90
N SER A 59 4.28 -14.60 -5.78
CA SER A 59 3.59 -15.70 -6.47
C SER A 59 3.99 -15.83 -7.95
N PRO A 60 5.18 -16.36 -8.27
CA PRO A 60 5.52 -16.78 -9.62
C PRO A 60 5.40 -18.32 -9.82
N SER A 61 4.48 -19.02 -9.16
CA SER A 61 4.26 -20.45 -9.44
C SER A 61 3.06 -21.05 -8.69
N SER A 62 1.92 -21.16 -9.35
CA SER A 62 1.04 -22.31 -9.16
C SER A 62 0.34 -22.56 -10.48
N SER A 63 1.05 -23.35 -11.26
CA SER A 63 0.70 -23.84 -12.57
C SER A 63 -0.74 -24.37 -12.59
N LYS A 64 -1.45 -23.86 -13.58
CA LYS A 64 -2.62 -24.42 -14.23
C LYS A 64 -2.36 -25.89 -14.56
N ASN A 65 -2.84 -26.81 -13.74
CA ASN A 65 -3.05 -28.23 -14.08
C ASN A 65 -4.33 -28.63 -13.31
N SER A 66 -5.47 -28.94 -13.95
CA SER A 66 -5.61 -29.94 -14.99
C SER A 66 -6.72 -29.58 -15.97
N ARG A 67 -6.42 -29.75 -17.26
CA ARG A 67 -7.42 -29.85 -18.32
C ARG A 67 -8.34 -31.04 -17.99
N LYS A 68 -9.62 -30.78 -17.74
CA LYS A 68 -10.67 -31.81 -17.78
C LYS A 68 -11.08 -31.93 -19.24
N GLY A 69 -10.68 -33.02 -19.87
CA GLY A 69 -11.02 -33.33 -21.26
C GLY A 69 -11.01 -34.83 -21.47
N ASP A 70 -12.15 -35.46 -21.19
CA ASP A 70 -12.50 -36.78 -21.75
C ASP A 70 -14.00 -36.72 -22.04
N LYS A 71 -14.34 -36.62 -23.32
CA LYS A 71 -15.66 -36.88 -23.89
C LYS A 71 -15.48 -37.96 -24.94
#